data_AF-A0A0B8P7G1-F1
#
_entry.id   AF-A0A0B8P7G1-F1
#
_cell.length_a   1.000
_cell.length_b   1.000
_cell.length_c   1.000
_cell.angle_alpha   90.00
_cell.angle_beta   90.00
_cell.angle_gamma   90.00
#
_symmetry.space_group_name_H-M   'P 1'
#
loop_
_entity.id
_entity.type
_entity.pdbx_description
1 polymer ?
#
loop_
_entity_poly.entity_id
_entity_poly.type
_entity_poly.pdbx_seq_one_letter_code
_entity_poly.pdbx_strand_id
1 'polypeptide(L)'
;MFQDIRRICEEPTDEDKEWFPELAGSDWLEAVHFAMQNFKDESFISQYLSPKLIRDFKLFAIKDDDRKNYVEINAIHDEMAIAKYAKHWLLNII
;
A
#
# COMPACT_ATOMS: atom_id res chain seq x y z
N MET A 1 8.75 2.63 -3.79
CA MET A 1 7.96 3.57 -2.96
C MET A 1 8.19 5.02 -3.37
N PHE A 2 9.35 5.65 -3.18
CA PHE A 2 9.54 7.07 -3.56
C PHE A 2 9.23 7.40 -5.02
N GLN A 3 9.65 6.55 -5.97
CA GLN A 3 9.28 6.69 -7.39
C GLN A 3 7.78 6.55 -7.62
N ASP A 4 7.11 5.73 -6.80
CA ASP A 4 5.68 5.51 -6.92
C ASP A 4 4.87 6.64 -6.29
N ILE A 5 5.32 7.20 -5.16
CA ILE A 5 4.78 8.46 -4.60
C ILE A 5 4.86 9.56 -5.66
N ARG A 6 6.04 9.73 -6.29
CA ARG A 6 6.20 10.69 -7.38
C ARG A 6 5.23 10.43 -8.55
N ARG A 7 5.10 9.18 -8.98
CA ARG A 7 4.15 8.80 -10.03
C ARG A 7 2.70 9.09 -9.64
N ILE A 8 2.29 8.80 -8.41
CA ILE A 8 0.93 9.09 -7.91
C ILE A 8 0.65 10.59 -7.94
N CYS A 9 1.65 11.39 -7.56
CA CYS A 9 1.53 12.85 -7.59
C CYS A 9 1.49 13.42 -9.03
N GLU A 10 2.38 12.97 -9.91
CA GLU A 10 2.54 13.55 -11.26
C GLU A 10 1.57 12.94 -12.30
N GLU A 11 1.32 11.64 -12.23
CA GLU A 11 0.53 10.86 -13.21
C GLU A 11 -0.39 9.84 -12.49
N PRO A 12 -1.38 10.30 -11.69
CA PRO A 12 -2.28 9.40 -10.96
C PRO A 12 -3.20 8.63 -11.90
N THR A 13 -3.29 7.31 -11.68
CA THR A 13 -4.36 6.46 -12.23
C THR A 13 -5.65 6.64 -11.43
N ASP A 14 -6.77 6.13 -11.94
CA ASP A 14 -8.04 6.21 -11.20
C ASP A 14 -8.00 5.40 -9.89
N GLU A 15 -7.28 4.27 -9.87
CA GLU A 15 -7.02 3.50 -8.65
C GLU A 15 -6.21 4.32 -7.63
N ASP A 16 -5.21 5.11 -8.08
CA ASP A 16 -4.43 5.96 -7.17
C ASP A 16 -5.27 7.09 -6.57
N LYS A 17 -6.22 7.65 -7.33
CA LYS A 17 -7.14 8.69 -6.83
C LYS A 17 -8.09 8.13 -5.78
N GLU A 18 -8.58 6.91 -5.97
CA GLU A 18 -9.43 6.23 -4.98
C GLU A 18 -8.64 5.81 -3.73
N TRP A 19 -7.37 5.41 -3.93
CA TRP A 19 -6.53 4.89 -2.85
C TRP A 19 -5.86 6.00 -2.04
N PHE A 20 -5.34 7.03 -2.70
CA PHE A 20 -4.64 8.17 -2.11
C PHE A 20 -5.25 9.50 -2.57
N PRO A 21 -6.49 9.83 -2.20
CA PRO A 21 -7.17 11.04 -2.67
C PRO A 21 -6.41 12.34 -2.35
N GLU A 22 -5.71 12.38 -1.21
CA GLU A 22 -4.94 13.56 -0.77
C GLU A 22 -3.52 13.62 -1.39
N LEU A 23 -3.03 12.53 -1.99
CA LEU A 23 -1.69 12.45 -2.60
C LEU A 23 -1.73 12.60 -4.11
N ALA A 24 -2.82 12.17 -4.75
CA ALA A 24 -2.99 12.25 -6.19
C ALA A 24 -3.05 13.71 -6.65
N GLY A 25 -2.08 14.13 -7.47
CA GLY A 25 -1.99 15.52 -7.94
C GLY A 25 -1.34 16.52 -6.96
N SER A 26 -0.81 16.06 -5.82
CA SER A 26 -0.06 16.93 -4.89
C SER A 26 1.37 17.20 -5.35
N ASP A 27 2.10 18.10 -4.69
CA ASP A 27 3.55 18.21 -4.89
C ASP A 27 4.26 16.97 -4.31
N TRP A 28 4.96 16.24 -5.17
CA TRP A 28 5.62 15.00 -4.78
C TRP A 28 6.79 15.22 -3.81
N LEU A 29 7.50 16.34 -3.93
CA LEU A 29 8.65 16.64 -3.10
C LEU A 29 8.18 16.97 -1.68
N GLU A 30 7.11 17.75 -1.55
CA GLU A 30 6.46 18.01 -0.26
C GLU A 30 5.93 16.72 0.36
N ALA A 31 5.26 15.87 -0.42
CA ALA A 31 4.75 14.59 0.05
C ALA A 31 5.86 13.67 0.59
N VAL A 32 7.00 13.58 -0.12
CA VAL A 32 8.16 12.79 0.33
C VAL A 32 8.80 13.39 1.58
N HIS A 33 8.94 14.72 1.65
CA HIS A 33 9.46 15.39 2.84
C HIS A 33 8.57 15.14 4.06
N PHE A 34 7.25 15.27 3.90
CA PHE A 34 6.30 14.96 4.95
C PHE A 34 6.42 13.50 5.39
N ALA A 35 6.49 12.57 4.43
CA ALA A 35 6.61 11.16 4.74
C ALA A 35 7.86 10.85 5.57
N MET A 36 9.02 11.38 5.17
CA MET A 36 10.30 11.14 5.86
C MET A 36 10.41 11.83 7.22
N GLN A 37 9.69 12.94 7.41
CA GLN A 37 9.65 13.61 8.71
C GLN A 37 8.80 12.84 9.71
N ASN A 38 7.66 12.31 9.27
CA ASN A 38 6.63 11.76 10.15
C ASN A 38 6.66 10.23 10.28
N PHE A 39 7.15 9.51 9.27
CA PHE A 39 7.13 8.04 9.23
C PHE A 39 8.54 7.50 8.99
N LYS A 40 9.14 6.92 10.03
CA LYS A 40 10.52 6.39 10.02
C LYS A 40 10.60 4.89 10.31
N ASP A 41 9.44 4.26 10.44
CA ASP A 41 9.26 2.85 10.78
C ASP A 41 8.30 2.20 9.77
N GLU A 42 7.75 1.04 10.12
CA GLU A 42 6.83 0.26 9.29
C GLU A 42 5.55 1.03 8.91
N SER A 43 5.19 2.09 9.65
CA SER A 43 4.10 2.99 9.27
C SER A 43 4.29 3.63 7.90
N PHE A 44 5.51 3.84 7.43
CA PHE A 44 5.76 4.36 6.08
C PHE A 44 5.22 3.41 5.01
N ILE A 45 5.42 2.10 5.19
CA ILE A 45 4.89 1.08 4.29
C ILE A 45 3.36 1.08 4.37
N SER A 46 2.81 1.13 5.58
CA SER A 46 1.35 1.15 5.76
C SER A 46 0.67 2.35 5.10
N GLN A 47 1.30 3.52 5.13
CA GLN A 47 0.70 4.73 4.58
C GLN A 47 0.96 4.98 3.09
N TYR A 48 2.04 4.42 2.52
CA TYR A 48 2.45 4.74 1.14
C TYR A 48 2.64 3.51 0.23
N LEU A 49 2.25 2.31 0.67
CA LEU A 49 2.25 1.12 -0.19
C LEU A 49 1.02 1.12 -1.10
N SER A 50 1.24 1.37 -2.40
CA SER A 50 0.18 1.37 -3.40
C SER A 50 -0.21 -0.05 -3.87
N PRO A 51 -1.44 -0.24 -4.37
CA PRO A 51 -1.84 -1.47 -5.05
C PRO A 51 -0.93 -1.85 -6.22
N LYS A 52 -0.43 -0.86 -6.95
CA LYS A 52 0.53 -1.07 -8.04
C LYS A 52 1.81 -1.73 -7.55
N LEU A 53 2.44 -1.21 -6.50
CA LEU A 53 3.67 -1.82 -5.96
C LEU A 53 3.42 -3.22 -5.41
N ILE A 54 2.27 -3.44 -4.77
CA ILE A 54 1.88 -4.78 -4.30
C ILE A 54 1.86 -5.78 -5.45
N ARG A 55 1.31 -5.40 -6.61
CA ARG A 55 1.30 -6.24 -7.82
C ARG A 55 2.67 -6.39 -8.45
N ASP A 56 3.42 -5.29 -8.59
CA ASP A 56 4.75 -5.29 -9.21
C ASP A 56 5.73 -6.18 -8.42
N PHE A 57 5.66 -6.16 -7.09
CA PHE A 57 6.46 -7.00 -6.20
C PHE A 57 5.82 -8.36 -5.87
N LYS A 58 4.60 -8.62 -6.35
CA LYS A 58 3.82 -9.83 -6.07
C LYS A 58 3.73 -10.13 -4.57
N LEU A 59 3.48 -9.11 -3.75
CA LEU A 59 3.32 -9.29 -2.31
C LEU A 59 2.00 -10.02 -2.03
N PHE A 60 2.05 -11.01 -1.14
CA PHE A 60 0.89 -11.77 -0.70
C PHE A 60 0.81 -11.77 0.82
N ALA A 61 -0.39 -11.64 1.36
CA ALA A 61 -0.62 -11.69 2.79
C ALA A 61 -0.71 -13.15 3.24
N ILE A 62 0.14 -13.51 4.20
CA ILE A 62 0.05 -14.77 4.94
C ILE A 62 -0.75 -14.50 6.21
N LYS A 63 -1.81 -15.28 6.44
CA LYS A 63 -2.42 -15.35 7.77
C LYS A 63 -1.97 -16.64 8.43
N ASP A 64 -1.15 -16.45 9.45
CA ASP A 64 -0.76 -17.53 10.35
C ASP A 64 -1.77 -17.57 11.50
N ASP A 65 -2.44 -18.72 11.65
CA ASP A 65 -3.34 -19.04 12.75
C ASP A 65 -2.73 -20.25 13.42
N ASP A 66 -2.15 -20.04 14.60
CA ASP A 66 -1.42 -21.01 15.41
C ASP A 66 -2.27 -22.24 15.80
N ARG A 67 -3.59 -22.17 15.58
CA ARG A 67 -4.54 -23.27 15.81
C ARG A 67 -4.75 -24.16 14.58
N LYS A 68 -4.17 -23.81 13.43
CA LYS A 68 -4.30 -24.53 12.15
C LYS A 68 -2.93 -25.06 11.70
N ASN A 69 -2.86 -26.34 11.33
CA ASN A 69 -1.63 -26.96 10.77
C ASN A 69 -1.38 -26.58 9.30
N TYR A 70 -1.97 -25.51 8.81
CA TYR A 70 -1.83 -25.04 7.44
C TYR A 70 -1.81 -23.51 7.42
N VAL A 71 -1.02 -22.96 6.51
CA VAL A 71 -0.93 -21.52 6.28
C VAL A 71 -1.97 -21.13 5.22
N GLU A 72 -2.82 -20.15 5.53
CA GLU A 72 -3.86 -19.67 4.62
C GLU A 72 -3.38 -18.42 3.88
N ILE A 73 -3.31 -18.51 2.55
CA ILE A 73 -2.97 -17.38 1.67
C ILE A 73 -4.27 -16.66 1.29
N ASN A 74 -4.57 -15.52 1.93
CA ASN A 74 -5.88 -14.86 1.81
C ASN A 74 -6.12 -14.13 0.48
N ALA A 75 -5.08 -13.84 -0.29
CA ALA A 75 -5.20 -13.13 -1.55
C ALA A 75 -4.20 -13.68 -2.56
N ILE A 76 -4.68 -14.58 -3.41
CA ILE A 76 -3.96 -15.05 -4.59
C ILE A 76 -4.58 -14.33 -5.79
N HIS A 77 -3.91 -13.28 -6.25
CA HIS A 77 -3.99 -12.74 -7.62
C HIS A 77 -5.27 -12.06 -8.14
N ASP A 78 -6.29 -11.78 -7.34
CA ASP A 78 -7.40 -10.90 -7.78
C ASP A 78 -7.06 -9.42 -7.47
N GLU A 79 -6.97 -8.58 -8.50
CA GLU A 79 -6.57 -7.18 -8.43
C GLU A 79 -7.43 -6.37 -7.45
N MET A 80 -8.75 -6.63 -7.46
CA MET A 80 -9.71 -5.96 -6.61
C MET A 80 -9.65 -6.47 -5.17
N ALA A 81 -9.38 -7.77 -5.00
CA ALA A 81 -9.18 -8.37 -3.69
C ALA A 81 -7.91 -7.86 -3.03
N ILE A 82 -6.78 -7.81 -3.75
CA ILE A 82 -5.48 -7.34 -3.22
C ILE A 82 -5.60 -5.91 -2.69
N ALA A 83 -6.20 -5.00 -3.45
CA ALA A 83 -6.45 -3.64 -3.00
C ALA A 83 -7.34 -3.64 -1.75
N LYS A 84 -8.50 -4.31 -1.78
CA LYS A 84 -9.41 -4.35 -0.63
C LYS A 84 -8.77 -4.91 0.64
N TYR A 85 -8.03 -6.00 0.52
CA TYR A 85 -7.32 -6.62 1.63
C TYR A 85 -6.18 -5.72 2.12
N ALA A 86 -5.33 -5.19 1.24
CA ALA A 86 -4.22 -4.35 1.67
C ALA A 86 -4.68 -3.14 2.49
N LYS A 87 -5.79 -2.48 2.11
CA LYS A 87 -6.34 -1.36 2.89
C LYS A 87 -6.79 -1.82 4.29
N HIS A 88 -7.44 -2.98 4.36
CA HIS A 88 -7.87 -3.57 5.63
C HIS A 88 -6.69 -4.05 6.50
N TRP A 89 -5.66 -4.66 5.91
CA TRP A 89 -4.49 -5.17 6.64
C TRP A 89 -3.61 -4.03 7.16
N LEU A 90 -3.35 -3.02 6.34
CA LEU A 90 -2.52 -1.87 6.73
C LEU A 90 -3.14 -1.06 7.87
N LEU A 91 -4.48 -1.02 7.96
CA LEU A 91 -5.21 -0.41 9.08
C LEU A 91 -5.20 -1.24 10.38
N ASN A 92 -4.93 -2.55 10.30
CA ASN A 92 -4.91 -3.47 11.46
C ASN A 92 -3.49 -3.85 11.91
N ILE A 93 -2.45 -3.28 11.30
CA ILE A 93 -1.03 -3.51 11.64
C ILE A 93 -0.53 -2.53 12.74
N ILE A 94 -1.34 -1.56 13.16
CA ILE A 94 -1.04 -0.60 14.26
C ILE A 94 -1.92 -0.88 15.46
#